data_AF-A0A7Y0ACB2-F1
#
_entry.id   AF-A0A7Y0ACB2-F1
#
_cell.length_a   1.000
_cell.length_b   1.000
_cell.length_c   1.000
_cell.angle_alpha   90.00
_cell.angle_beta   90.00
_cell.angle_gamma   90.00
#
_symmetry.space_group_name_H-M   'P 1'
#
loop_
_entity.id
_entity.type
_entity.pdbx_description
1 polymer ?
#
loop_
_entity_poly.entity_id
_entity_poly.type
_entity_poly.pdbx_seq_one_letter_code
_entity_poly.pdbx_strand_id
1 'polypeptide(L)'
;MNLQLNPRSGQLRLPNGSLIHPALRPAEVAALGASQPPTHRDISTGWHWYHLQFSDTPYSTGLNLGFFQEQLRTYHFGWSTGLQPKSWDDWSEAAERRWAQEFDEWLTQQVGRARTFAWGSAWAGYDPRSAGSSIVIHYASA
;
A
#
# COMPACT_ATOMS: atom_id res chain seq x y z
N MET A 1 -7.54 -13.16 -0.66
CA MET A 1 -7.19 -11.74 -0.80
C MET A 1 -7.68 -11.23 -2.14
N ASN A 2 -8.57 -10.23 -2.12
CA ASN A 2 -9.16 -9.63 -3.32
C ASN A 2 -8.51 -8.28 -3.70
N LEU A 3 -7.17 -8.25 -3.80
CA LEU A 3 -6.41 -7.09 -4.26
C LEU A 3 -5.99 -7.28 -5.72
N GLN A 4 -6.13 -6.23 -6.54
CA GLN A 4 -5.72 -6.28 -7.96
C GLN A 4 -5.10 -4.95 -8.39
N LEU A 5 -3.89 -5.00 -8.96
CA LEU A 5 -3.20 -3.83 -9.51
C LEU A 5 -3.30 -3.83 -11.03
N ASN A 6 -3.84 -2.77 -11.61
CA ASN A 6 -3.94 -2.64 -13.06
C ASN A 6 -2.61 -2.13 -13.65
N PRO A 7 -1.91 -2.91 -14.51
CA PRO A 7 -0.62 -2.51 -15.07
C PRO A 7 -0.70 -1.32 -16.04
N ARG A 8 -1.88 -1.01 -16.59
CA ARG A 8 -2.05 0.09 -17.56
C ARG A 8 -2.37 1.43 -16.91
N SER A 9 -3.05 1.42 -15.77
CA SER A 9 -3.52 2.64 -15.09
C SER A 9 -2.89 2.88 -13.72
N GLY A 10 -2.22 1.88 -13.15
CA GLY A 10 -1.71 1.94 -11.78
C GLY A 10 -2.83 1.99 -10.73
N GLN A 11 -4.05 1.59 -11.09
CA GLN A 11 -5.17 1.54 -10.16
C GLN A 11 -5.12 0.27 -9.31
N LEU A 12 -5.28 0.42 -8.00
CA LEU A 12 -5.44 -0.70 -7.08
C LEU A 12 -6.92 -0.87 -6.73
N ARG A 13 -7.48 -2.04 -7.02
CA ARG A 13 -8.76 -2.46 -6.47
C ARG A 13 -8.55 -3.05 -5.08
N LEU A 14 -9.25 -2.48 -4.09
CA LEU A 14 -9.27 -2.89 -2.70
C LEU A 14 -10.26 -4.05 -2.48
N PRO A 15 -10.17 -4.78 -1.34
CA PRO A 15 -10.99 -5.97 -1.13
C PRO A 15 -12.50 -5.69 -1.09
N ASN A 16 -12.89 -4.50 -0.63
CA ASN A 16 -14.28 -4.03 -0.62
C ASN A 16 -14.76 -3.49 -1.98
N GLY A 17 -13.90 -3.51 -3.00
CA GLY A 17 -14.20 -3.07 -4.37
C GLY A 17 -13.89 -1.60 -4.65
N SER A 18 -13.52 -0.80 -3.65
CA SER A 18 -13.06 0.58 -3.81
C SER A 18 -11.76 0.64 -4.64
N LEU A 19 -11.50 1.79 -5.27
CA LEU A 19 -10.35 1.97 -6.15
C LEU A 19 -9.41 3.06 -5.62
N ILE A 20 -8.12 2.78 -5.63
CA ILE A 20 -7.06 3.79 -5.52
C ILE A 20 -6.60 4.14 -6.92
N HIS A 21 -6.51 5.43 -7.23
CA HIS A 21 -6.12 5.93 -8.53
C HIS A 21 -5.45 7.31 -8.43
N PRO A 22 -4.69 7.76 -9.44
CA PRO A 22 -3.93 9.01 -9.36
C PRO A 22 -4.77 10.26 -9.04
N ALA A 23 -6.03 10.29 -9.50
CA ALA A 23 -6.94 11.41 -9.28
C ALA A 23 -7.64 11.42 -7.91
N LEU A 24 -7.38 10.42 -7.05
CA LEU A 24 -7.97 10.36 -5.71
C LEU A 24 -7.50 11.58 -4.92
N ARG A 25 -8.42 12.25 -4.22
CA ARG A 25 -8.15 13.43 -3.39
C ARG A 25 -8.27 13.12 -1.90
N PRO A 26 -7.63 13.91 -1.03
CA PRO A 26 -7.72 13.73 0.42
C PRO A 26 -9.15 13.65 0.97
N ALA A 27 -10.07 14.47 0.42
CA ALA A 27 -11.46 14.51 0.85
C ALA A 27 -12.23 13.20 0.57
N GLU A 28 -11.76 12.39 -0.38
CA GLU A 28 -12.40 11.15 -0.80
C GLU A 28 -11.92 9.94 0.02
N VAL A 29 -10.83 10.08 0.79
CA VAL A 29 -10.19 8.98 1.52
C VAL A 29 -11.15 8.30 2.51
N ALA A 30 -11.98 9.08 3.20
CA ALA A 30 -12.97 8.55 4.14
C ALA A 30 -14.05 7.68 3.45
N ALA A 31 -14.32 7.92 2.16
CA ALA A 31 -15.29 7.17 1.39
C ALA A 31 -14.77 5.82 0.88
N LEU A 32 -13.48 5.51 1.06
CA LEU A 32 -12.90 4.24 0.62
C LEU A 32 -13.43 3.01 1.38
N GLY A 33 -14.16 3.20 2.48
CA GLY A 33 -14.83 2.12 3.21
C GLY A 33 -13.88 1.24 4.03
N ALA A 34 -12.89 1.86 4.69
CA ALA A 34 -11.99 1.19 5.62
C ALA A 34 -12.74 0.66 6.86
N SER A 35 -12.18 -0.35 7.51
CA SER A 35 -12.75 -0.97 8.71
C SER A 35 -12.77 -0.04 9.92
N GLN A 36 -11.96 1.01 9.90
CA GLN A 36 -11.92 2.09 10.90
C GLN A 36 -11.74 3.44 10.21
N PRO A 37 -12.10 4.56 10.87
CA PRO A 37 -11.81 5.88 10.35
C PRO A 37 -10.32 6.04 10.00
N PRO A 38 -9.96 6.59 8.82
CA PRO A 38 -8.57 6.82 8.47
C PRO A 38 -7.88 7.72 9.49
N THR A 39 -6.65 7.39 9.87
CA THR A 39 -5.82 8.32 10.64
C THR A 39 -5.07 9.23 9.69
N HIS A 40 -5.00 10.52 10.04
CA HIS A 40 -4.32 11.53 9.24
C HIS A 40 -3.07 12.02 9.96
N ARG A 41 -1.97 12.14 9.20
CA ARG A 41 -0.73 12.75 9.65
C ARG A 41 -0.30 13.83 8.66
N ASP A 42 -0.26 15.06 9.13
CA ASP A 42 0.40 16.18 8.47
C ASP A 42 1.83 16.31 9.01
N ILE A 43 2.83 16.27 8.12
CA ILE A 43 4.24 16.41 8.51
C ILE A 43 4.79 17.82 8.22
N SER A 44 3.93 18.78 7.91
CA SER A 44 4.24 20.21 7.69
C SER A 44 5.25 20.47 6.57
N THR A 45 5.31 19.57 5.59
CA THR A 45 6.15 19.69 4.38
C THR A 45 5.34 19.74 3.09
N GLY A 46 4.02 19.94 3.19
CA GLY A 46 3.07 19.79 2.08
C GLY A 46 2.63 18.34 1.82
N TRP A 47 3.18 17.40 2.60
CA TRP A 47 2.79 15.99 2.58
C TRP A 47 1.73 15.67 3.63
N HIS A 48 0.67 15.00 3.18
CA HIS A 48 -0.40 14.48 4.04
C HIS A 48 -0.47 12.97 3.86
N TRP A 49 -0.39 12.24 4.98
CA TRP A 49 -0.44 10.78 5.00
C TRP A 49 -1.74 10.31 5.64
N TYR A 50 -2.37 9.33 5.00
CA TYR A 50 -3.58 8.68 5.52
C TYR A 50 -3.34 7.19 5.66
N HIS A 51 -3.59 6.66 6.86
CA HIS A 51 -3.53 5.23 7.11
C HIS A 51 -4.94 4.63 7.13
N LEU A 52 -5.13 3.53 6.41
CA LEU A 52 -6.39 2.80 6.31
C LEU A 52 -6.14 1.31 6.52
N GLN A 53 -7.13 0.64 7.12
CA GLN A 53 -7.12 -0.81 7.28
C GLN A 53 -8.39 -1.42 6.71
N PHE A 54 -8.24 -2.53 6.01
CA PHE A 54 -9.33 -3.31 5.43
C PHE A 54 -9.25 -4.75 5.94
N SER A 55 -10.39 -5.36 6.20
CA SER A 55 -10.50 -6.76 6.62
C SER A 55 -11.16 -7.59 5.52
N ASP A 56 -10.46 -8.63 5.06
CA ASP A 56 -10.86 -9.59 4.02
C ASP A 56 -10.47 -10.99 4.50
N THR A 57 -11.16 -11.52 5.51
CA THR A 57 -10.81 -12.76 6.23
C THR A 57 -10.42 -13.89 5.27
N PRO A 58 -9.25 -14.53 5.44
CA PRO A 58 -8.33 -14.45 6.59
C PRO A 58 -7.31 -13.29 6.55
N TYR A 59 -7.40 -12.40 5.55
CA TYR A 59 -6.45 -11.32 5.33
C TYR A 59 -6.87 -10.00 6.01
N SER A 60 -5.90 -9.20 6.42
CA SER A 60 -6.09 -7.77 6.69
C SER A 60 -5.10 -6.97 5.86
N THR A 61 -5.56 -5.93 5.18
CA THR A 61 -4.71 -5.06 4.35
C THR A 61 -4.50 -3.73 5.05
N GLY A 62 -3.24 -3.35 5.26
CA GLY A 62 -2.86 -2.00 5.67
C GLY A 62 -2.47 -1.16 4.45
N LEU A 63 -2.92 0.08 4.41
CA LEU A 63 -2.69 1.02 3.31
C LEU A 63 -2.28 2.39 3.87
N ASN A 64 -1.19 2.95 3.35
CA ASN A 64 -0.76 4.31 3.63
C ASN A 64 -0.77 5.11 2.33
N LEU A 65 -1.60 6.14 2.25
CA LEU A 65 -1.70 7.04 1.11
C LEU A 65 -0.89 8.32 1.38
N GLY A 66 0.05 8.65 0.51
CA GLY A 66 0.86 9.86 0.57
C GLY A 66 0.45 10.88 -0.48
N PHE A 67 -0.13 11.98 -0.03
CA PHE A 67 -0.53 13.10 -0.86
C PHE A 67 0.49 14.23 -0.74
N PHE A 68 0.83 14.86 -1.86
CA PHE A 68 1.62 16.09 -1.90
C PHE A 68 0.81 17.15 -2.65
N GLN A 69 0.59 18.31 -2.03
CA GLN A 69 -0.22 19.38 -2.63
C GLN A 69 -1.59 18.86 -3.14
N GLU A 70 -2.29 18.12 -2.28
CA GLU A 70 -3.61 17.52 -2.54
C GLU A 70 -3.67 16.45 -3.66
N GLN A 71 -2.54 16.06 -4.25
CA GLN A 71 -2.46 15.01 -5.26
C GLN A 71 -1.88 13.73 -4.67
N LEU A 72 -2.50 12.59 -4.96
CA LEU A 72 -1.93 11.30 -4.56
C LEU A 72 -0.62 11.05 -5.33
N ARG A 73 0.50 10.99 -4.61
CA ARG A 73 1.83 10.77 -5.21
C ARG A 73 2.34 9.37 -4.99
N THR A 74 1.98 8.77 -3.87
CA THR A 74 2.44 7.44 -3.52
C THR A 74 1.46 6.73 -2.60
N TYR A 75 1.48 5.42 -2.62
CA TYR A 75 0.89 4.64 -1.56
C TYR A 75 1.70 3.39 -1.28
N HIS A 76 1.66 2.97 -0.02
CA HIS A 76 2.33 1.80 0.49
C HIS A 76 1.27 0.86 1.04
N PHE A 77 1.35 -0.42 0.71
CA PHE A 77 0.40 -1.40 1.23
C PHE A 77 1.04 -2.76 1.44
N GLY A 78 0.38 -3.55 2.26
CA GLY A 78 0.72 -4.93 2.52
C GLY A 78 -0.46 -5.61 3.18
N TRP A 79 -0.40 -6.93 3.29
CA TRP A 79 -1.44 -7.70 3.97
C TRP A 79 -0.84 -8.59 5.04
N SER A 80 -1.70 -8.91 6.00
CA SER A 80 -1.45 -9.86 7.06
C SER A 80 -2.46 -11.02 6.99
N THR A 81 -2.09 -12.19 7.50
CA THR A 81 -2.92 -13.41 7.58
C THR A 81 -3.20 -13.82 9.03
N GLY A 82 -2.81 -12.98 10.00
CA GLY A 82 -2.83 -13.28 11.43
C GLY A 82 -1.64 -14.11 11.93
N LEU A 83 -0.73 -14.53 11.03
CA LEU A 83 0.52 -15.22 11.33
C LEU A 83 1.70 -14.28 11.61
N GLN A 84 1.49 -12.97 11.44
CA GLN A 84 2.48 -11.92 11.62
C GLN A 84 2.80 -11.72 13.10
N PRO A 85 4.02 -11.25 13.42
CA PRO A 85 4.39 -10.83 14.77
C PRO A 85 3.35 -9.87 15.35
N LYS A 86 2.91 -10.13 16.58
CA LYS A 86 1.98 -9.25 17.31
C LYS A 86 2.71 -8.29 18.24
N SER A 87 4.00 -8.52 18.43
CA SER A 87 4.90 -7.76 19.29
C SER A 87 6.30 -7.72 18.71
N TRP A 88 7.15 -6.85 19.25
CA TRP A 88 8.57 -6.80 18.90
C TRP A 88 9.33 -8.07 19.31
N ASP A 89 8.87 -8.77 20.35
CA ASP A 89 9.49 -10.02 20.80
C ASP A 89 9.23 -11.17 19.81
N ASP A 90 8.12 -11.11 19.06
CA ASP A 90 7.78 -12.06 18.00
C ASP A 90 8.42 -11.67 16.64
N TRP A 91 8.99 -10.48 16.54
CA TRP A 91 9.51 -9.94 15.30
C TRP A 91 10.85 -10.59 14.93
N SER A 92 11.04 -10.87 13.64
CA SER A 92 12.35 -11.19 13.11
C SER A 92 12.53 -10.66 11.70
N GLU A 93 13.72 -10.15 11.42
CA GLU A 93 14.10 -9.69 10.09
C GLU A 93 13.93 -10.80 9.03
N ALA A 94 14.21 -12.05 9.40
CA ALA A 94 14.04 -13.20 8.51
C ALA A 94 12.58 -13.40 8.09
N ALA A 95 11.62 -13.18 9.01
CA ALA A 95 10.21 -13.25 8.69
C ALA A 95 9.78 -12.07 7.78
N GLU A 96 10.21 -10.85 8.07
CA GLU A 96 9.92 -9.69 7.23
C GLU A 96 10.46 -9.84 5.81
N ARG A 97 11.68 -10.38 5.66
CA ARG A 97 12.26 -10.66 4.34
C ARG A 97 11.47 -11.71 3.55
N ARG A 98 10.83 -12.68 4.22
CA ARG A 98 9.91 -13.62 3.56
C ARG A 98 8.66 -12.89 3.07
N TRP A 99 8.08 -12.00 3.88
CA TRP A 99 6.96 -11.17 3.45
C TRP A 99 7.32 -10.27 2.26
N ALA A 100 8.52 -9.69 2.23
CA ALA A 100 8.99 -8.93 1.08
C ALA A 100 9.04 -9.77 -0.21
N GLN A 101 9.46 -11.04 -0.11
CA GLN A 101 9.46 -11.97 -1.25
C GLN A 101 8.03 -12.28 -1.70
N GLU A 102 7.11 -12.57 -0.78
CA GLU A 102 5.70 -12.80 -1.12
C GLU A 102 5.06 -11.58 -1.81
N PHE A 103 5.39 -10.37 -1.33
CA PHE A 103 4.93 -9.12 -1.93
C PHE A 103 5.50 -8.91 -3.34
N ASP A 104 6.77 -9.19 -3.58
CA ASP A 104 7.36 -9.08 -4.91
C ASP A 104 6.82 -10.15 -5.88
N GLU A 105 6.60 -11.38 -5.41
CA GLU A 105 5.97 -12.44 -6.19
C GLU A 105 4.54 -12.06 -6.59
N TRP A 106 3.72 -11.61 -5.65
CA TRP A 106 2.38 -11.12 -5.94
C TRP A 106 2.42 -9.96 -6.92
N LEU A 107 3.28 -8.96 -6.70
CA LEU A 107 3.41 -7.82 -7.59
C LEU A 107 3.85 -8.27 -8.98
N THR A 108 4.75 -9.28 -9.08
CA THR A 108 5.21 -9.85 -10.36
C THR A 108 4.05 -10.47 -11.12
N GLN A 109 3.15 -11.17 -10.43
CA GLN A 109 1.95 -11.73 -11.03
C GLN A 109 0.98 -10.63 -11.52
N GLN A 110 0.90 -9.49 -10.84
CA GLN A 110 0.01 -8.39 -11.23
C GLN A 110 0.51 -7.62 -12.47
N VAL A 111 1.79 -7.24 -12.49
CA VAL A 111 2.30 -6.26 -13.47
C VAL A 111 3.58 -6.68 -14.18
N GLY A 112 4.12 -7.87 -13.89
CA GLY A 112 5.38 -8.36 -14.47
C GLY A 112 6.63 -7.70 -13.89
N ARG A 113 7.81 -8.20 -14.25
CA ARG A 113 9.10 -7.74 -13.69
C ARG A 113 9.53 -6.34 -14.13
N ALA A 114 8.97 -5.82 -15.21
CA ALA A 114 9.19 -4.43 -15.61
C ALA A 114 8.32 -3.54 -14.72
N ARG A 115 8.97 -2.81 -13.81
CA ARG A 115 8.35 -2.07 -12.71
C ARG A 115 8.17 -0.57 -12.96
N THR A 116 8.44 -0.13 -14.18
CA THR A 116 8.31 1.26 -14.61
C THR A 116 7.27 1.33 -15.71
N PHE A 117 6.34 2.27 -15.57
CA PHE A 117 5.15 2.44 -16.39
C PHE A 117 4.97 3.91 -16.77
N ALA A 118 4.13 4.19 -17.76
CA ALA A 118 3.80 5.57 -18.13
C ALA A 118 3.12 6.34 -16.99
N TRP A 119 2.39 5.65 -16.11
CA TRP A 119 1.72 6.24 -14.95
C TRP A 119 2.62 6.35 -13.72
N GLY A 120 3.81 5.73 -13.71
CA GLY A 120 4.68 5.71 -12.53
C GLY A 120 5.52 4.44 -12.36
N SER A 121 5.74 4.03 -11.11
CA SER A 121 6.51 2.82 -10.78
C SER A 121 5.92 2.04 -9.62
N ALA A 122 6.29 0.77 -9.53
CA ALA A 122 5.86 -0.15 -8.48
C ALA A 122 7.01 -1.00 -7.99
N TRP A 123 7.20 -1.13 -6.69
CA TRP A 123 8.20 -2.03 -6.13
C TRP A 123 7.70 -2.69 -4.85
N ALA A 124 8.34 -3.78 -4.44
CA ALA A 124 8.07 -4.46 -3.18
C ALA A 124 9.40 -4.77 -2.50
N GLY A 125 9.45 -4.67 -1.18
CA GLY A 125 10.68 -4.91 -0.45
C GLY A 125 10.60 -4.69 1.05
N TYR A 126 11.68 -5.09 1.71
CA TYR A 126 11.95 -4.85 3.13
C TYR A 126 12.69 -3.53 3.31
N ASP A 127 12.21 -2.67 4.21
CA ASP A 127 12.90 -1.45 4.62
C ASP A 127 13.42 -1.59 6.07
N PRO A 128 14.74 -1.66 6.28
CA PRO A 128 15.32 -1.80 7.61
C PRO A 128 15.05 -0.60 8.54
N ARG A 129 14.71 0.57 8.00
CA ARG A 129 14.37 1.75 8.84
C ARG A 129 13.00 1.63 9.47
N SER A 130 12.05 1.02 8.75
CA SER A 130 10.71 0.74 9.26
C SER A 130 10.60 -0.63 9.95
N ALA A 131 11.64 -1.47 9.83
CA ALA A 131 11.64 -2.87 10.24
C ALA A 131 10.46 -3.67 9.64
N GLY A 132 10.02 -3.29 8.43
CA GLY A 132 8.84 -3.86 7.81
C GLY A 132 8.96 -4.00 6.29
N SER A 133 8.09 -4.82 5.73
CA SER A 133 7.97 -5.03 4.30
C SER A 133 6.70 -4.41 3.74
N SER A 134 6.75 -3.91 2.50
CA SER A 134 5.57 -3.38 1.81
C SER A 134 5.72 -3.41 0.29
N ILE A 135 4.59 -3.22 -0.37
CA ILE A 135 4.49 -2.85 -1.78
C ILE A 135 4.30 -1.34 -1.83
N VAL A 136 5.04 -0.68 -2.70
CA VAL A 136 5.05 0.76 -2.84
C VAL A 136 4.80 1.13 -4.30
N ILE A 137 3.87 2.05 -4.49
CA ILE A 137 3.50 2.60 -5.79
C ILE A 137 3.82 4.08 -5.76
N HIS A 138 4.48 4.57 -6.81
CA HIS A 138 4.74 5.99 -7.02
C HIS A 138 4.11 6.41 -8.34
N TYR A 139 3.24 7.41 -8.31
CA TYR A 139 2.74 8.02 -9.54
C TYR A 139 3.75 9.03 -10.07
N ALA A 140 3.92 9.05 -11.38
CA ALA A 140 4.71 10.09 -12.03
C ALA A 140 4.10 11.47 -11.73
N SER A 141 4.93 12.50 -11.61
CA SER A 141 4.44 13.87 -11.67
C SER A 141 3.74 14.06 -13.01
N ALA A 142 2.49 14.54 -13.00
CA ALA A 142 1.92 15.18 -14.17
C ALA A 142 2.66 16.49 -14.49
#